data_AF-A0AAD5QNT9-F1
#
_entry.id   AF-A0AAD5QNT9-F1
#
_cell.length_a   1.000
_cell.length_b   1.000
_cell.length_c   1.000
_cell.angle_alpha   90.00
_cell.angle_beta   90.00
_cell.angle_gamma   90.00
#
_symmetry.space_group_name_H-M   'P 1'
#
loop_
_entity.id
_entity.type
_entity.pdbx_description
1 polymer ?
#
loop_
_entity_poly.entity_id
_entity_poly.type
_entity_poly.pdbx_seq_one_letter_code
_entity_poly.pdbx_strand_id
1 'polypeptide(L)'
;MPKLPTNSSMISLLAAVATVFGCGVVPAGQASNRPFTVSGLSSLPVAMVYSTAANIQASFPGIAPDEAAARAFVERLVTQTVFDVLERQGRSALLPDAVISTILGQLSVTINYTPMSCQIAVKPEDMLMMMQSACIIVDNTVTGICTNMDAGQAKKCPVDANVQTRPVNGTFLTIPGTLSTTNIVMANWSRMMWQSVVDRAVRMLASGPFGSHFFSARATVGGN
;
A
#
# COMPACT_ATOMS: atom_id res chain seq x y z
N MET A 1 -4.41 -43.61 -19.52
CA MET A 1 -4.78 -42.36 -18.83
C MET A 1 -3.59 -41.90 -17.99
N PRO A 2 -3.07 -40.68 -18.19
CA PRO A 2 -1.81 -40.24 -17.59
C PRO A 2 -1.98 -39.83 -16.13
N LYS A 3 -1.01 -40.21 -15.29
CA LYS A 3 -0.86 -39.76 -13.89
C LYS A 3 -0.40 -38.30 -13.85
N LEU A 4 -1.13 -37.44 -13.14
CA LEU A 4 -0.63 -36.14 -12.70
C LEU A 4 0.44 -36.34 -11.61
N PRO A 5 1.61 -35.69 -11.70
CA PRO A 5 2.54 -35.65 -10.58
C PRO A 5 2.09 -34.60 -9.54
N THR A 6 1.96 -35.06 -8.32
CA THR A 6 1.71 -34.29 -7.11
C THR A 6 2.93 -33.41 -6.80
N ASN A 7 2.81 -32.09 -6.99
CA ASN A 7 3.83 -31.12 -6.60
C ASN A 7 3.78 -30.88 -5.08
N SER A 8 4.35 -31.79 -4.29
CA SER A 8 4.48 -31.67 -2.83
C SER A 8 5.91 -31.37 -2.34
N SER A 9 6.86 -31.06 -3.23
CA SER A 9 8.29 -31.04 -2.89
C SER A 9 8.94 -29.66 -2.66
N MET A 10 8.19 -28.60 -2.36
CA MET A 10 8.76 -27.27 -2.05
C MET A 10 8.53 -26.75 -0.63
N ILE A 11 7.93 -27.54 0.27
CA ILE A 11 7.67 -27.12 1.66
C ILE A 11 8.77 -27.62 2.63
N SER A 12 9.59 -28.59 2.23
CA SER A 12 10.46 -29.31 3.17
C SER A 12 11.89 -28.74 3.34
N LEU A 13 12.28 -27.67 2.65
CA LEU A 13 13.65 -27.12 2.75
C LEU A 13 13.81 -26.01 3.80
N LEU A 14 12.74 -25.51 4.41
CA LEU A 14 12.82 -24.43 5.41
C LEU A 14 12.91 -24.90 6.88
N ALA A 15 12.72 -26.19 7.16
CA ALA A 15 12.59 -26.67 8.54
C ALA A 15 13.93 -26.96 9.27
N ALA A 16 15.08 -27.03 8.57
CA ALA A 16 16.30 -27.58 9.16
C ALA A 16 17.28 -26.55 9.78
N VAL A 17 17.05 -25.23 9.64
CA VAL A 17 18.02 -24.19 10.11
C VAL A 17 17.42 -23.23 11.16
N ALA A 18 16.14 -23.33 11.47
CA ALA A 18 15.39 -22.29 12.19
C ALA A 18 15.59 -22.25 13.71
N THR A 19 16.10 -23.31 14.36
CA THR A 19 16.01 -23.41 15.83
C THR A 19 17.15 -22.76 16.60
N VAL A 20 18.29 -22.43 15.98
CA VAL A 20 19.44 -21.83 16.71
C VAL A 20 19.69 -20.36 16.34
N PHE A 21 19.21 -19.88 15.17
CA PHE A 21 19.46 -18.50 14.70
C PHE A 21 18.24 -17.58 14.72
N GLY A 22 17.04 -18.07 15.09
CA GLY A 22 15.78 -17.32 14.99
C GLY A 22 15.72 -16.01 15.80
N CYS A 23 16.54 -15.86 16.85
CA CYS A 23 16.51 -14.70 17.75
C CYS A 23 17.76 -13.80 17.66
N GLY A 24 18.72 -14.09 16.79
CA GLY A 24 19.93 -13.28 16.67
C GLY A 24 19.62 -11.89 16.09
N VAL A 25 20.05 -10.84 16.80
CA VAL A 25 20.02 -9.46 16.29
C VAL A 25 21.32 -9.19 15.55
N VAL A 26 21.26 -8.56 14.38
CA VAL A 26 22.45 -8.03 13.69
C VAL A 26 23.13 -6.96 14.56
N PRO A 27 24.46 -6.81 14.52
CA PRO A 27 25.15 -5.72 15.18
C PRO A 27 24.54 -4.34 14.87
N ALA A 28 24.58 -3.41 15.81
CA ALA A 28 24.08 -2.05 15.64
C ALA A 28 24.70 -1.40 14.39
N GLY A 29 23.86 -0.83 13.52
CA GLY A 29 24.28 -0.26 12.23
C GLY A 29 24.26 -1.25 11.05
N GLN A 30 23.91 -2.53 11.25
CA GLN A 30 23.79 -3.54 10.18
C GLN A 30 22.34 -3.89 9.83
N ALA A 31 21.38 -3.01 10.10
CA ALA A 31 19.99 -3.24 9.72
C ALA A 31 19.90 -3.48 8.21
N SER A 32 19.24 -4.58 7.83
CA SER A 32 19.02 -4.90 6.42
C SER A 32 17.81 -4.13 5.94
N ASN A 33 18.05 -3.16 5.06
CA ASN A 33 17.01 -2.36 4.42
C ASN A 33 16.67 -2.98 3.07
N ARG A 34 15.38 -3.12 2.77
CA ARG A 34 14.86 -3.65 1.51
C ARG A 34 13.82 -2.66 0.98
N PRO A 35 14.17 -1.80 0.02
CA PRO A 35 13.19 -0.94 -0.61
C PRO A 35 12.18 -1.79 -1.38
N PHE A 36 10.92 -1.40 -1.35
CA PHE A 36 9.88 -2.00 -2.15
C PHE A 36 8.95 -0.91 -2.70
N THR A 37 8.26 -1.24 -3.77
CA THR A 37 7.25 -0.37 -4.37
C THR A 37 6.02 -1.19 -4.67
N VAL A 38 4.86 -0.75 -4.18
CA VAL A 38 3.55 -1.24 -4.64
C VAL A 38 3.06 -0.30 -5.72
N SER A 39 2.83 -0.80 -6.93
CA SER A 39 2.34 -0.04 -8.07
C SER A 39 1.11 -0.69 -8.67
N GLY A 40 0.40 0.03 -9.54
CA GLY A 40 -0.77 -0.51 -10.24
C GLY A 40 -2.04 -0.58 -9.39
N LEU A 41 -2.19 0.31 -8.40
CA LEU A 41 -3.50 0.55 -7.79
C LEU A 41 -4.49 0.94 -8.90
N SER A 42 -5.68 0.33 -8.90
CA SER A 42 -6.72 0.57 -9.92
C SER A 42 -7.39 1.93 -9.75
N SER A 43 -7.40 2.43 -8.52
CA SER A 43 -8.05 3.66 -8.09
C SER A 43 -7.51 4.09 -6.73
N LEU A 44 -7.80 5.34 -6.33
CA LEU A 44 -7.27 5.93 -5.11
C LEU A 44 -8.38 6.01 -4.03
N PRO A 45 -8.30 5.25 -2.92
CA PRO A 45 -9.24 5.38 -1.81
C PRO A 45 -9.18 6.78 -1.20
N VAL A 46 -10.32 7.32 -0.73
CA VAL A 46 -10.30 8.65 -0.09
C VAL A 46 -9.48 8.71 1.21
N ALA A 47 -9.29 7.57 1.87
CA ALA A 47 -8.43 7.48 3.06
C ALA A 47 -6.93 7.70 2.74
N MET A 48 -6.54 7.65 1.45
CA MET A 48 -5.19 7.92 0.98
C MET A 48 -5.00 9.36 0.48
N VAL A 49 -6.05 10.19 0.49
CA VAL A 49 -5.97 11.62 0.20
C VAL A 49 -6.25 12.43 1.46
N TYR A 50 -5.87 13.71 1.42
CA TYR A 50 -6.10 14.61 2.54
C TYR A 50 -6.74 15.92 2.13
N SER A 51 -7.42 16.55 3.09
CA SER A 51 -7.95 17.90 2.95
C SER A 51 -7.97 18.59 4.30
N THR A 52 -7.44 19.80 4.34
CA THR A 52 -7.43 20.66 5.54
C THR A 52 -8.73 21.48 5.65
N ALA A 53 -9.60 21.43 4.64
CA ALA A 53 -10.85 22.16 4.61
C ALA A 53 -11.94 21.44 5.41
N ALA A 54 -12.44 22.07 6.48
CA ALA A 54 -13.42 21.48 7.39
C ALA A 54 -14.73 21.07 6.69
N ASN A 55 -15.18 21.85 5.70
CA ASN A 55 -16.37 21.52 4.91
C ASN A 55 -16.17 20.27 4.06
N ILE A 56 -14.94 20.00 3.59
CA ILE A 56 -14.64 18.80 2.81
C ILE A 56 -14.62 17.58 3.73
N GLN A 57 -14.02 17.68 4.91
CA GLN A 57 -14.05 16.59 5.90
C GLN A 57 -15.49 16.27 6.36
N ALA A 58 -16.34 17.29 6.50
CA ALA A 58 -17.75 17.09 6.85
C ALA A 58 -18.53 16.35 5.73
N SER A 59 -18.30 16.72 4.47
CA SER A 59 -18.97 16.09 3.32
C SER A 59 -18.40 14.71 2.94
N PHE A 60 -17.12 14.49 3.24
CA PHE A 60 -16.38 13.26 2.92
C PHE A 60 -15.57 12.81 4.14
N PRO A 61 -16.21 12.18 5.14
CA PRO A 61 -15.56 11.81 6.40
C PRO A 61 -14.44 10.78 6.26
N GLY A 62 -14.31 10.13 5.09
CA GLY A 62 -13.22 9.23 4.77
C GLY A 62 -11.91 9.92 4.35
N ILE A 63 -11.94 11.22 4.04
CA ILE A 63 -10.74 11.99 3.69
C ILE A 63 -9.92 12.27 4.94
N ALA A 64 -8.61 12.07 4.86
CA ALA A 64 -7.72 12.35 5.98
C ALA A 64 -7.65 13.87 6.27
N PRO A 65 -7.54 14.27 7.54
CA PRO A 65 -7.58 15.69 7.89
C PRO A 65 -6.33 16.47 7.50
N ASP A 66 -5.21 15.78 7.34
CA ASP A 66 -3.93 16.33 6.96
C ASP A 66 -3.09 15.26 6.25
N GLU A 67 -1.95 15.68 5.70
CA GLU A 67 -1.05 14.80 4.96
C GLU A 67 -0.47 13.68 5.85
N ALA A 68 -0.17 13.99 7.12
CA ALA A 68 0.42 13.03 8.04
C ALA A 68 -0.57 11.90 8.37
N ALA A 69 -1.86 12.22 8.54
CA ALA A 69 -2.91 11.25 8.78
C ALA A 69 -3.13 10.32 7.57
N ALA A 70 -3.13 10.86 6.34
CA ALA A 70 -3.21 10.03 5.13
C ALA A 70 -2.00 9.09 5.00
N ARG A 71 -0.79 9.61 5.26
CA ARG A 71 0.43 8.80 5.23
C ARG A 71 0.41 7.70 6.30
N ALA A 72 0.02 8.05 7.53
CA ALA A 72 -0.08 7.12 8.64
C ALA A 72 -1.13 6.02 8.39
N PHE A 73 -2.22 6.34 7.68
CA PHE A 73 -3.19 5.35 7.24
C PHE A 73 -2.54 4.33 6.30
N VAL A 74 -1.84 4.78 5.25
CA VAL A 74 -1.16 3.88 4.30
C VAL A 74 -0.07 3.06 5.00
N GLU A 75 0.71 3.69 5.87
CA GLU A 75 1.74 3.04 6.66
C GLU A 75 1.18 1.92 7.54
N ARG A 76 0.11 2.20 8.28
CA ARG A 76 -0.58 1.19 9.10
C ARG A 76 -1.12 0.04 8.25
N LEU A 77 -1.79 0.37 7.15
CA LEU A 77 -2.38 -0.62 6.24
C LEU A 77 -1.31 -1.59 5.70
N VAL A 78 -0.20 -1.05 5.19
CA VAL A 78 0.89 -1.87 4.65
C VAL A 78 1.61 -2.64 5.76
N THR A 79 1.89 -2.00 6.89
CA THR A 79 2.60 -2.62 8.03
C THR A 79 1.82 -3.80 8.57
N GLN A 80 0.53 -3.61 8.87
CA GLN A 80 -0.35 -4.67 9.37
C GLN A 80 -0.39 -5.86 8.39
N THR A 81 -0.57 -5.57 7.11
CA THR A 81 -0.64 -6.62 6.08
C THR A 81 0.68 -7.40 5.97
N VAL A 82 1.82 -6.71 5.99
CA VAL A 82 3.14 -7.39 5.96
C VAL A 82 3.33 -8.26 7.19
N PHE A 83 2.95 -7.76 8.37
CA PHE A 83 3.09 -8.48 9.63
C PHE A 83 2.18 -9.71 9.67
N ASP A 84 0.92 -9.58 9.22
CA ASP A 84 -0.02 -10.69 9.10
C ASP A 84 0.50 -11.79 8.16
N VAL A 85 1.11 -11.41 7.03
CA VAL A 85 1.73 -12.37 6.10
C VAL A 85 2.87 -13.12 6.78
N LEU A 86 3.73 -12.42 7.51
CA LEU A 86 4.87 -13.02 8.20
C LEU A 86 4.43 -13.89 9.37
N GLU A 87 3.42 -13.48 10.12
CA GLU A 87 2.82 -14.29 11.19
C GLU A 87 2.23 -15.60 10.63
N ARG A 88 1.45 -15.52 9.55
CA ARG A 88 0.92 -16.70 8.87
C ARG A 88 2.02 -17.61 8.33
N GLN A 89 3.09 -17.02 7.79
CA GLN A 89 4.26 -17.78 7.35
C GLN A 89 4.97 -18.48 8.51
N GLY A 90 5.23 -17.77 9.61
CA GLY A 90 5.85 -18.32 10.81
C GLY A 90 5.04 -19.47 11.39
N ARG A 91 3.71 -19.31 11.51
CA ARG A 91 2.81 -20.39 11.95
C ARG A 91 2.82 -21.58 10.99
N SER A 92 2.81 -21.33 9.67
CA SER A 92 2.89 -22.42 8.68
C SER A 92 4.22 -23.18 8.73
N ALA A 93 5.27 -22.53 9.24
CA ALA A 93 6.59 -23.12 9.49
C ALA A 93 6.71 -23.73 10.90
N LEU A 94 5.61 -23.83 11.66
CA LEU A 94 5.56 -24.36 13.02
C LEU A 94 6.48 -23.63 14.02
N LEU A 95 6.71 -22.33 13.80
CA LEU A 95 7.40 -21.50 14.78
C LEU A 95 6.49 -21.21 15.98
N PRO A 96 7.00 -21.26 17.22
CA PRO A 96 6.25 -20.83 18.40
C PRO A 96 5.86 -19.35 18.30
N ASP A 97 4.68 -18.96 18.79
CA ASP A 97 4.19 -17.57 18.73
C ASP A 97 5.18 -16.57 19.37
N ALA A 98 5.88 -16.96 20.43
CA ALA A 98 6.91 -16.12 21.07
C ALA A 98 8.10 -15.81 20.13
N VAL A 99 8.49 -16.78 19.30
CA VAL A 99 9.54 -16.60 18.29
C VAL A 99 9.04 -15.68 17.17
N ILE A 100 7.82 -15.91 16.69
CA ILE A 100 7.18 -15.06 15.67
C ILE A 100 7.12 -13.61 16.15
N SER A 101 6.63 -13.39 17.37
CA SER A 101 6.55 -12.05 17.96
C SER A 101 7.91 -11.38 18.11
N THR A 102 8.95 -12.14 18.44
CA THR A 102 10.32 -11.62 18.55
C THR A 102 10.86 -11.17 17.19
N ILE A 103 10.64 -11.99 16.15
CA ILE A 103 11.05 -11.67 14.77
C ILE A 103 10.31 -10.44 14.26
N LEU A 104 8.99 -10.36 14.49
CA LEU A 104 8.18 -9.20 14.08
C LEU A 104 8.60 -7.92 14.82
N GLY A 105 8.97 -8.03 16.11
CA GLY A 105 9.51 -6.89 16.88
C GLY A 105 10.86 -6.37 16.36
N GLN A 106 11.56 -7.13 15.53
CA GLN A 106 12.81 -6.76 14.88
C GLN A 106 12.63 -6.26 13.45
N LEU A 107 11.38 -6.12 12.98
CA LEU A 107 11.02 -5.61 11.67
C LEU A 107 10.36 -4.23 11.81
N SER A 108 10.69 -3.32 10.91
CA SER A 108 9.97 -2.07 10.72
C SER A 108 9.65 -1.87 9.24
N VAL A 109 8.53 -1.20 8.99
CA VAL A 109 8.11 -0.79 7.65
C VAL A 109 8.05 0.73 7.67
N THR A 110 8.66 1.37 6.68
CA THR A 110 8.58 2.82 6.51
C THR A 110 7.99 3.11 5.14
N ILE A 111 6.95 3.94 5.08
CA ILE A 111 6.27 4.28 3.83
C ILE A 111 6.60 5.72 3.42
N ASN A 112 7.11 5.88 2.20
CA ASN A 112 7.45 7.17 1.59
C ASN A 112 6.35 7.64 0.63
N TYR A 113 5.10 7.46 1.03
CA TYR A 113 3.94 7.86 0.25
C TYR A 113 3.68 9.36 0.35
N THR A 114 3.41 10.01 -0.78
CA THR A 114 3.02 11.42 -0.86
C THR A 114 1.53 11.51 -1.18
N PRO A 115 0.67 11.75 -0.18
CA PRO A 115 -0.78 11.86 -0.38
C PRO A 115 -1.16 13.00 -1.33
N MET A 116 -2.28 12.83 -2.03
CA MET A 116 -2.87 13.90 -2.85
C MET A 116 -3.68 14.85 -1.96
N SER A 117 -3.55 16.16 -2.21
CA SER A 117 -4.36 17.20 -1.58
C SER A 117 -5.68 17.41 -2.34
N CYS A 118 -6.80 17.26 -1.65
CA CYS A 118 -8.16 17.45 -2.17
C CYS A 118 -8.86 18.61 -1.42
N GLN A 119 -8.38 19.83 -1.64
CA GLN A 119 -8.94 21.03 -1.00
C GLN A 119 -10.36 21.37 -1.45
N ILE A 120 -10.73 20.89 -2.64
CA ILE A 120 -12.11 20.85 -3.11
C ILE A 120 -12.39 19.43 -3.52
N ALA A 121 -13.49 18.89 -3.04
CA ALA A 121 -13.96 17.56 -3.40
C ALA A 121 -15.47 17.63 -3.62
N VAL A 122 -15.94 16.92 -4.64
CA VAL A 122 -17.35 16.88 -5.01
C VAL A 122 -17.76 15.50 -5.47
N LYS A 123 -19.06 15.25 -5.35
CA LYS A 123 -19.70 14.13 -6.02
C LYS A 123 -20.00 14.50 -7.47
N PRO A 124 -20.11 13.53 -8.39
CA PRO A 124 -20.41 13.80 -9.79
C PRO A 124 -21.65 14.68 -10.01
N GLU A 125 -22.69 14.49 -9.20
CA GLU A 125 -23.96 15.22 -9.27
C GLU A 125 -23.84 16.71 -8.88
N ASP A 126 -22.86 17.06 -8.05
CA ASP A 126 -22.67 18.41 -7.50
C ASP A 126 -21.66 19.24 -8.31
N MET A 127 -21.25 18.75 -9.49
CA MET A 127 -20.17 19.33 -10.29
C MET A 127 -20.53 20.66 -10.99
N LEU A 128 -21.64 21.30 -10.61
CA LEU A 128 -22.16 22.53 -11.20
C LEU A 128 -21.17 23.71 -11.01
N MET A 129 -20.44 24.02 -12.08
CA MET A 129 -19.68 25.26 -12.28
C MET A 129 -18.64 25.60 -11.20
N MET A 130 -17.71 24.68 -10.93
CA MET A 130 -16.52 25.02 -10.14
C MET A 130 -15.47 25.78 -10.96
N MET A 131 -14.92 26.83 -10.36
CA MET A 131 -13.83 27.66 -10.93
C MET A 131 -12.44 27.25 -10.42
N GLN A 132 -12.33 26.13 -9.70
CA GLN A 132 -11.11 25.66 -9.08
C GLN A 132 -10.93 24.16 -9.32
N SER A 133 -9.69 23.68 -9.22
CA SER A 133 -9.38 22.26 -9.33
C SER A 133 -10.05 21.47 -8.21
N ALA A 134 -10.74 20.38 -8.55
CA ALA A 134 -11.55 19.59 -7.61
C ALA A 134 -11.27 18.09 -7.78
N CYS A 135 -11.23 17.38 -6.65
CA CYS A 135 -11.25 15.91 -6.61
C CYS A 135 -12.67 15.40 -6.82
N ILE A 136 -12.82 14.42 -7.70
CA ILE A 136 -14.10 13.80 -8.00
C ILE A 136 -14.18 12.51 -7.20
N ILE A 137 -15.17 12.43 -6.31
CA ILE A 137 -15.35 11.29 -5.41
C ILE A 137 -16.61 10.54 -5.76
N VAL A 138 -16.44 9.26 -6.08
CA VAL A 138 -17.52 8.30 -6.30
C VAL A 138 -17.30 7.14 -5.36
N ASP A 139 -18.32 6.79 -4.57
CA ASP A 139 -18.28 5.63 -3.65
C ASP A 139 -16.98 5.56 -2.84
N ASN A 140 -16.62 6.66 -2.17
CA ASN A 140 -15.42 6.74 -1.31
C ASN A 140 -14.08 6.55 -2.06
N THR A 141 -14.08 6.81 -3.38
CA THR A 141 -12.93 6.64 -4.28
C THR A 141 -12.70 7.93 -5.06
N VAL A 142 -11.45 8.38 -5.15
CA VAL A 142 -11.07 9.47 -6.05
C VAL A 142 -10.96 8.90 -7.46
N THR A 143 -11.93 9.23 -8.31
CA THR A 143 -12.02 8.71 -9.69
C THR A 143 -11.33 9.63 -10.70
N GLY A 144 -11.13 10.90 -10.36
CA GLY A 144 -10.47 11.85 -11.23
C GLY A 144 -10.20 13.18 -10.56
N ILE A 145 -9.41 13.99 -11.26
CA ILE A 145 -9.14 15.37 -10.90
C ILE A 145 -9.67 16.24 -12.02
N CYS A 146 -10.52 17.19 -11.67
CA CYS A 146 -10.79 18.31 -12.55
C CYS A 146 -9.72 19.37 -12.30
N THR A 147 -9.00 19.78 -13.34
CA THR A 147 -8.05 20.90 -13.27
C THR A 147 -8.45 21.97 -14.26
N ASN A 148 -8.42 23.24 -13.86
CA ASN A 148 -8.51 24.36 -14.79
C ASN A 148 -7.30 24.26 -15.75
N MET A 149 -7.51 23.89 -17.02
CA MET A 149 -6.44 23.97 -18.02
C MET A 149 -6.48 25.35 -18.69
N ASP A 150 -5.30 25.97 -18.72
CA ASP A 150 -4.86 27.23 -19.35
C ASP A 150 -5.16 28.57 -18.66
N ALA A 151 -4.05 29.28 -18.41
CA ALA A 151 -3.97 30.67 -17.96
C ALA A 151 -4.49 31.61 -19.05
N GLY A 152 -5.77 31.97 -18.98
CA GLY A 152 -6.36 32.98 -19.86
C GLY A 152 -7.86 32.88 -20.05
N GLN A 153 -8.48 31.75 -19.71
CA GLN A 153 -9.93 31.61 -19.67
C GLN A 153 -10.31 30.79 -18.45
N ALA A 154 -11.17 31.33 -17.59
CA ALA A 154 -11.75 30.60 -16.46
C ALA A 154 -12.65 29.46 -17.00
N LYS A 155 -12.05 28.35 -17.43
CA LYS A 155 -12.77 27.17 -17.90
C LYS A 155 -13.14 26.31 -16.71
N LYS A 156 -14.43 26.40 -16.38
CA LYS A 156 -15.18 25.62 -15.41
C LYS A 156 -14.99 24.12 -15.63
N CYS A 157 -15.05 23.30 -14.58
CA CYS A 157 -15.33 21.87 -14.73
C CYS A 157 -16.69 21.72 -15.44
N PRO A 158 -16.75 21.36 -16.74
CA PRO A 158 -18.01 21.36 -17.48
C PRO A 158 -18.85 20.14 -17.07
N VAL A 159 -20.16 20.35 -16.99
CA VAL A 159 -21.18 19.43 -16.44
C VAL A 159 -21.68 18.42 -17.49
N ASP A 160 -21.20 18.50 -18.73
CA ASP A 160 -21.67 17.64 -19.81
C ASP A 160 -20.92 16.30 -19.83
N ALA A 161 -21.52 15.28 -20.46
CA ALA A 161 -21.05 13.89 -20.57
C ALA A 161 -19.59 13.69 -21.10
N ASN A 162 -18.92 14.77 -21.46
CA ASN A 162 -17.51 14.84 -21.85
C ASN A 162 -16.67 15.65 -20.85
N VAL A 163 -16.91 15.48 -19.54
CA VAL A 163 -16.09 16.07 -18.48
C VAL A 163 -14.62 15.73 -18.79
N GLN A 164 -13.78 16.75 -18.98
CA GLN A 164 -12.33 16.57 -19.09
C GLN A 164 -11.76 16.23 -17.70
N THR A 165 -12.17 15.10 -17.14
CA THR A 165 -11.56 14.53 -15.94
C THR A 165 -10.19 14.03 -16.33
N ARG A 166 -9.14 14.52 -15.69
CA ARG A 166 -7.85 13.87 -15.81
C ARG A 166 -7.84 12.67 -14.88
N PRO A 167 -7.31 11.52 -15.34
CA PRO A 167 -7.08 10.40 -14.44
C PRO A 167 -6.12 10.83 -13.33
N VAL A 168 -6.27 10.23 -12.16
CA VAL A 168 -5.34 10.38 -11.04
C VAL A 168 -3.92 10.06 -11.54
N ASN A 169 -2.97 10.95 -11.27
CA ASN A 169 -1.59 10.74 -11.69
C ASN A 169 -1.02 9.47 -11.03
N GLY A 170 -0.34 8.63 -11.82
CA GLY A 170 0.21 7.34 -11.40
C GLY A 170 1.16 7.43 -10.20
N THR A 171 1.76 8.58 -9.93
CA THR A 171 2.57 8.81 -8.71
C THR A 171 1.76 8.61 -7.43
N PHE A 172 0.47 9.01 -7.41
CA PHE A 172 -0.41 8.83 -6.25
C PHE A 172 -0.97 7.40 -6.15
N LEU A 173 -0.84 6.61 -7.22
CA LEU A 173 -1.21 5.20 -7.32
C LEU A 173 -0.02 4.26 -7.07
N THR A 174 1.07 4.81 -6.53
CA THR A 174 2.29 4.09 -6.20
C THR A 174 2.64 4.32 -4.74
N ILE A 175 2.92 3.26 -4.00
CA ILE A 175 3.29 3.29 -2.59
C ILE A 175 4.73 2.78 -2.47
N PRO A 176 5.72 3.69 -2.43
CA PRO A 176 7.09 3.31 -2.13
C PRO A 176 7.27 3.12 -0.63
N GLY A 177 8.11 2.17 -0.24
CA GLY A 177 8.44 1.92 1.15
C GLY A 177 9.75 1.19 1.32
N THR A 178 10.15 0.99 2.56
CA THR A 178 11.34 0.25 2.95
C THR A 178 10.99 -0.69 4.09
N LEU A 179 11.34 -1.96 3.93
CA LEU A 179 11.35 -2.93 5.02
C LEU A 179 12.73 -2.90 5.66
N SER A 180 12.82 -2.67 6.96
CA SER A 180 14.06 -2.73 7.70
C SER A 180 13.99 -3.84 8.73
N THR A 181 15.01 -4.69 8.81
CA THR A 181 15.07 -5.72 9.83
C THR A 181 16.42 -5.76 10.51
N THR A 182 16.39 -6.00 11.82
CA THR A 182 17.55 -6.32 12.62
C THR A 182 17.68 -7.82 12.91
N ASN A 183 16.75 -8.65 12.41
CA ASN A 183 16.81 -10.09 12.57
C ASN A 183 17.85 -10.70 11.63
N ILE A 184 18.81 -11.48 12.15
CA ILE A 184 19.90 -12.07 11.36
C ILE A 184 19.41 -13.01 10.26
N VAL A 185 18.30 -13.73 10.48
CA VAL A 185 17.75 -14.67 9.50
C VAL A 185 17.11 -13.90 8.36
N MET A 186 16.24 -12.94 8.67
CA MET A 186 15.56 -12.13 7.65
C MET A 186 16.53 -11.20 6.90
N ALA A 187 17.58 -10.70 7.58
CA ALA A 187 18.61 -9.88 6.95
C ALA A 187 19.30 -10.60 5.78
N ASN A 188 19.50 -11.91 5.91
CA ASN A 188 20.11 -12.80 4.93
C ASN A 188 19.12 -13.40 3.91
N TRP A 189 17.83 -13.07 3.99
CA TRP A 189 16.87 -13.52 2.99
C TRP A 189 17.19 -12.98 1.61
N SER A 190 17.04 -13.85 0.62
CA SER A 190 17.22 -13.47 -0.78
C SER A 190 16.13 -12.51 -1.22
N ARG A 191 16.39 -11.77 -2.31
CA ARG A 191 15.37 -10.91 -2.94
C ARG A 191 14.08 -11.68 -3.25
N MET A 192 14.17 -12.95 -3.66
CA MET A 192 13.00 -13.79 -3.96
C MET A 192 12.16 -14.09 -2.72
N MET A 193 12.80 -14.28 -1.56
CA MET A 193 12.08 -14.48 -0.29
C MET A 193 11.33 -13.20 0.10
N TRP A 194 11.99 -12.05 0.03
CA TRP A 194 11.34 -10.76 0.27
C TRP A 194 10.22 -10.47 -0.73
N GLN A 195 10.44 -10.78 -2.02
CA GLN A 195 9.43 -10.65 -3.07
C GLN A 195 8.19 -11.49 -2.76
N SER A 196 8.37 -12.73 -2.31
CA SER A 196 7.26 -13.61 -1.90
C SER A 196 6.42 -13.02 -0.76
N VAL A 197 7.05 -12.34 0.20
CA VAL A 197 6.34 -11.66 1.30
C VAL A 197 5.50 -10.50 0.77
N VAL A 198 6.11 -9.58 0.01
CA VAL A 198 5.38 -8.41 -0.50
C VAL A 198 4.29 -8.79 -1.52
N ASP A 199 4.50 -9.84 -2.32
CA ASP A 199 3.47 -10.36 -3.25
C ASP A 199 2.27 -10.95 -2.50
N ARG A 200 2.50 -11.60 -1.36
CA ARG A 200 1.43 -12.10 -0.50
C ARG A 200 0.72 -10.96 0.22
N ALA A 201 1.45 -9.92 0.62
CA ALA A 201 0.87 -8.73 1.24
C ALA A 201 -0.07 -8.01 0.24
N VAL A 202 0.38 -7.77 -0.99
CA VAL A 202 -0.47 -7.17 -2.02
C VAL A 202 -1.69 -8.02 -2.33
N ARG A 203 -1.54 -9.35 -2.41
CA ARG A 203 -2.70 -10.26 -2.57
C ARG A 203 -3.68 -10.17 -1.40
N MET A 204 -3.18 -10.04 -0.17
CA MET A 204 -4.01 -9.88 1.01
C MET A 204 -4.77 -8.54 0.96
N LEU A 205 -4.11 -7.44 0.58
CA LEU A 205 -4.75 -6.14 0.36
C LEU A 205 -5.82 -6.21 -0.73
N ALA A 206 -5.55 -6.91 -1.83
CA ALA A 206 -6.50 -7.14 -2.92
C ALA A 206 -7.72 -7.98 -2.51
N SER A 207 -7.61 -8.81 -1.46
CA SER A 207 -8.72 -9.56 -0.88
C SER A 207 -9.41 -8.89 0.31
N GLY A 208 -8.86 -7.76 0.77
CA GLY A 208 -9.31 -7.08 1.98
C GLY A 208 -10.38 -6.00 1.74
N PRO A 209 -10.64 -5.15 2.74
CA PRO A 209 -11.62 -4.06 2.64
C PRO A 209 -11.34 -3.05 1.52
N PHE A 210 -10.09 -2.94 1.08
CA PHE A 210 -9.66 -2.08 -0.03
C PHE A 210 -9.43 -2.86 -1.33
N GLY A 211 -9.95 -4.08 -1.43
CA GLY A 211 -9.63 -5.02 -2.50
C GLY A 211 -9.86 -4.49 -3.92
N SER A 212 -10.94 -3.73 -4.12
CA SER A 212 -11.25 -3.06 -5.40
C SER A 212 -10.14 -2.12 -5.88
N HIS A 213 -9.41 -1.48 -4.96
CA HIS A 213 -8.31 -0.55 -5.23
C HIS A 213 -6.97 -1.26 -5.48
N PHE A 214 -6.79 -2.44 -4.89
CA PHE A 214 -5.54 -3.21 -4.95
C PHE A 214 -5.59 -4.40 -5.91
N PHE A 215 -6.72 -4.67 -6.57
CA PHE A 215 -6.91 -5.86 -7.42
C PHE A 215 -5.83 -6.03 -8.52
N SER A 216 -5.40 -4.92 -9.14
CA SER A 216 -4.35 -4.90 -10.15
C SER A 216 -2.95 -4.59 -9.60
N ALA A 217 -2.84 -4.35 -8.30
CA ALA A 217 -1.61 -3.90 -7.69
C ALA A 217 -0.54 -5.01 -7.71
N ARG A 218 0.72 -4.60 -7.79
CA ARG A 218 1.89 -5.48 -7.77
C ARG A 218 2.96 -4.85 -6.91
N ALA A 219 3.68 -5.67 -6.15
CA ALA A 219 4.86 -5.23 -5.42
C ALA A 219 6.13 -5.58 -6.17
N THR A 220 7.16 -4.75 -6.04
CA THR A 220 8.52 -5.08 -6.48
C THR A 220 9.49 -4.75 -5.36
N VAL A 221 10.34 -5.70 -5.00
CA VAL A 221 11.47 -5.45 -4.09
C VAL A 221 12.65 -4.95 -4.92
N GLY A 222 13.21 -3.80 -4.53
CA GLY A 222 14.42 -3.24 -5.12
C GLY A 222 15.67 -4.02 -4.73
N GLY A 223 16.76 -3.81 -5.48
CA GLY A 223 18.10 -4.21 -5.03
C GLY A 223 18.62 -3.20 -4.01
N ASN A 224 19.51 -3.65 -3.13
CA ASN A 224 20.38 -2.74 -2.37
C ASN A 224 21.55 -2.30 -3.23
#